data_AF-A0A7C1K9L0-F1
#
_entry.id   AF-A0A7C1K9L0-F1
#
_cell.length_a   1.000
_cell.length_b   1.000
_cell.length_c   1.000
_cell.angle_alpha   90.00
_cell.angle_beta   90.00
_cell.angle_gamma   90.00
#
_symmetry.space_group_name_H-M   'P 1'
#
loop_
_entity.id
_entity.type
_entity.pdbx_description
1 polymer ?
#
loop_
_entity_poly.entity_id
_entity_poly.type
_entity_poly.pdbx_seq_one_letter_code
_entity_poly.pdbx_strand_id
1 'polypeptide(L)'
;MTAPASRPVVRRGPVAGYPELVIARWNDNELVFFDHERQESWIIYPPRTAYTFVRRVVAGGTLVERRRWKVAGAVEEHVFTAAEGCAAHGLTCEAQRAIQAAVDSGFNPFL
;
A
#
# COMPACT_ATOMS: atom_id res chain seq x y z
N MET A 1 -17.92 28.02 8.66
CA MET A 1 -17.08 28.24 7.46
C MET A 1 -16.26 26.97 7.27
N THR A 2 -16.64 26.12 6.32
CA THR A 2 -15.98 24.82 6.11
C THR A 2 -14.80 25.04 5.17
N ALA A 3 -13.58 24.78 5.62
CA ALA A 3 -12.39 24.89 4.77
C ALA A 3 -12.52 23.93 3.57
N PRO A 4 -12.12 24.33 2.35
CA PRO A 4 -12.12 23.43 1.22
C PRO A 4 -11.15 22.28 1.52
N ALA A 5 -11.63 21.04 1.40
CA ALA A 5 -10.78 19.86 1.52
C ALA A 5 -9.64 20.00 0.50
N SER A 6 -8.39 20.06 0.99
CA SER A 6 -7.20 20.09 0.16
C SER A 6 -7.26 18.94 -0.84
N ARG A 7 -7.27 19.25 -2.14
CA ARG A 7 -7.18 18.23 -3.17
C ARG A 7 -5.90 17.43 -2.92
N PRO A 8 -5.95 16.08 -2.82
CA PRO A 8 -4.74 15.31 -2.63
C PRO A 8 -3.79 15.61 -3.79
N VAL A 9 -2.54 15.96 -3.46
CA VAL A 9 -1.48 16.08 -4.44
C VAL A 9 -1.29 14.71 -5.05
N VAL A 10 -1.81 14.52 -6.26
CA VAL A 10 -1.64 13.24 -6.96
C VAL A 10 -0.20 13.20 -7.46
N ARG A 11 0.70 12.63 -6.65
CA ARG A 11 2.02 12.23 -7.13
C ARG A 11 1.79 11.08 -8.11
N ARG A 12 1.85 11.38 -9.41
CA ARG A 12 1.82 10.37 -10.47
C ARG A 12 3.23 10.23 -11.00
N GLY A 13 3.81 9.05 -10.86
CA GLY A 13 5.16 8.78 -11.35
C GLY A 13 5.80 7.55 -10.71
N PRO A 14 6.94 7.12 -11.27
CA PRO A 14 7.75 6.06 -10.69
C PRO A 14 8.33 6.48 -9.34
N VAL A 15 8.53 5.52 -8.44
CA VAL A 15 9.20 5.74 -7.16
C VAL A 15 10.71 5.59 -7.33
N ALA A 16 11.50 6.44 -6.66
CA ALA A 16 12.95 6.32 -6.66
C ALA A 16 13.36 4.96 -6.05
N GLY A 17 14.21 4.20 -6.75
CA GLY A 17 14.60 2.84 -6.34
C GLY A 17 13.62 1.73 -6.76
N TYR A 18 12.42 2.08 -7.20
CA TYR A 18 11.38 1.16 -7.69
C TYR A 18 10.69 1.75 -8.95
N PRO A 19 11.41 1.92 -10.06
CA PRO A 19 10.89 2.57 -11.26
C PRO A 19 9.68 1.85 -11.88
N GLU A 20 9.53 0.55 -11.62
CA GLU A 20 8.41 -0.27 -12.06
C GLU A 20 7.11 0.01 -11.28
N LEU A 21 7.21 0.56 -10.06
CA LEU A 21 6.06 0.90 -9.22
C LEU A 21 5.61 2.33 -9.49
N VAL A 22 4.47 2.47 -10.17
CA VAL A 22 3.85 3.75 -10.49
C VAL A 22 2.72 4.04 -9.53
N ILE A 23 2.73 5.21 -8.88
CA ILE A 23 1.63 5.62 -8.00
C ILE A 23 0.37 5.89 -8.83
N ALA A 24 -0.64 5.04 -8.65
CA ALA A 24 -1.94 5.15 -9.30
C ALA A 24 -2.93 5.99 -8.47
N ARG A 25 -2.86 5.88 -7.14
CA ARG A 25 -3.73 6.60 -6.20
C ARG A 25 -2.99 6.82 -4.88
N TRP A 26 -3.17 7.99 -4.30
CA TRP A 26 -2.67 8.34 -2.97
C TRP A 26 -3.73 9.17 -2.26
N ASN A 27 -4.16 8.72 -1.07
CA ASN A 27 -4.97 9.50 -0.13
C ASN A 27 -4.71 9.03 1.30
N ASP A 28 -5.48 9.53 2.27
CA ASP A 28 -5.29 9.20 3.69
C ASP A 28 -5.61 7.73 4.03
N ASN A 29 -6.48 7.09 3.25
CA ASN A 29 -6.96 5.73 3.46
C ASN A 29 -6.17 4.67 2.70
N GLU A 30 -5.50 5.03 1.61
CA GLU A 30 -4.76 4.05 0.81
C GLU A 30 -3.69 4.68 -0.08
N LEU A 31 -2.68 3.87 -0.36
CA LEU A 31 -1.74 4.08 -1.46
C LEU A 31 -1.85 2.89 -2.42
N VAL A 32 -1.97 3.18 -3.71
CA VAL A 32 -2.04 2.16 -4.76
C VAL A 32 -0.87 2.34 -5.72
N PHE A 33 -0.09 1.28 -5.89
CA PHE A 33 0.91 1.17 -6.94
C PHE A 33 0.43 0.24 -8.06
N PHE A 34 0.79 0.57 -9.28
CA PHE A 34 0.76 -0.33 -10.43
C PHE A 34 2.17 -0.76 -10.79
N ASP A 35 2.36 -2.08 -10.88
CA ASP A 35 3.54 -2.71 -11.44
C ASP A 35 3.17 -3.23 -12.83
N HIS A 36 3.45 -2.45 -13.86
CA HIS A 36 3.08 -2.78 -15.24
C HIS A 36 3.87 -3.97 -15.78
N GLU A 37 5.11 -4.16 -15.32
CA GLU A 37 5.96 -5.26 -15.77
C GLU A 37 5.42 -6.60 -15.26
N ARG A 38 5.02 -6.65 -13.98
CA ARG A 38 4.46 -7.85 -13.36
C ARG A 38 2.95 -7.99 -13.55
N GLN A 39 2.29 -6.96 -14.11
CA GLN A 39 0.84 -6.87 -14.26
C GLN A 39 0.13 -7.04 -12.91
N GLU A 40 0.59 -6.27 -11.92
CA GLU A 40 0.14 -6.35 -10.53
C GLU A 40 -0.25 -4.96 -10.00
N SER A 41 -1.20 -4.96 -9.07
CA SER A 41 -1.49 -3.83 -8.22
C SER A 41 -1.11 -4.15 -6.79
N TRP A 42 -0.48 -3.18 -6.13
CA TRP A 42 -0.18 -3.23 -4.71
C TRP A 42 -0.99 -2.14 -4.02
N ILE A 43 -1.84 -2.53 -3.07
CA ILE A 43 -2.70 -1.61 -2.34
C ILE A 43 -2.30 -1.64 -0.87
N ILE A 44 -2.00 -0.49 -0.30
CA ILE A 44 -1.53 -0.33 1.07
C ILE A 44 -2.59 0.42 1.85
N TYR A 45 -3.17 -0.23 2.85
CA TYR A 45 -4.14 0.33 3.78
C TYR A 45 -3.46 0.58 5.14
N PRO A 46 -3.07 1.82 5.45
CA PRO A 46 -2.46 2.16 6.73
C PRO A 46 -3.45 1.95 7.89
N PRO A 47 -2.98 1.89 9.15
CA PRO A 47 -3.85 1.72 10.32
C PRO A 47 -4.99 2.73 10.42
N ARG A 48 -4.72 3.98 10.00
CA ARG A 48 -5.69 5.09 9.97
C ARG A 48 -6.81 4.98 8.92
N THR A 49 -6.81 3.93 8.09
CA THR A 49 -7.81 3.73 7.03
C THR A 49 -9.22 3.64 7.61
N ALA A 50 -10.15 4.45 7.09
CA ALA A 50 -11.56 4.47 7.51
C ALA A 50 -12.45 3.42 6.81
N TYR A 51 -11.90 2.62 5.89
CA TYR A 51 -12.67 1.60 5.17
C TYR A 51 -13.08 0.43 6.07
N THR A 52 -14.39 0.19 6.16
CA THR A 52 -14.97 -0.87 7.00
C THR A 52 -14.71 -2.29 6.48
N PHE A 53 -14.35 -2.44 5.21
CA PHE A 53 -14.03 -3.74 4.60
C PHE A 53 -12.61 -4.22 4.91
N VAL A 54 -11.70 -3.34 5.36
CA VAL A 54 -10.30 -3.70 5.66
C VAL A 54 -10.25 -4.46 6.99
N ARG A 55 -10.13 -5.78 6.91
CA ARG A 55 -9.98 -6.65 8.09
C ARG A 55 -8.50 -6.85 8.38
N ARG A 56 -8.10 -6.61 9.63
CA ARG A 56 -6.71 -6.80 10.07
C ARG A 56 -6.67 -7.87 11.13
N VAL A 57 -5.73 -8.80 10.97
CA VAL A 57 -5.44 -9.81 11.99
C VAL A 57 -4.68 -9.17 13.17
N VAL A 58 -3.93 -8.09 12.92
CA VAL A 58 -3.16 -7.35 13.93
C VAL A 58 -3.69 -5.92 14.07
N ALA A 59 -4.08 -5.52 15.28
CA ALA A 59 -4.52 -4.18 15.59
C ALA A 59 -3.39 -3.17 15.34
N GLY A 60 -3.68 -2.05 14.65
CA GLY A 60 -2.65 -1.08 14.26
C GLY A 60 -1.72 -1.57 13.13
N GLY A 61 -2.03 -2.71 12.49
CA GLY A 61 -1.28 -3.20 11.35
C GLY A 61 -1.61 -2.48 10.04
N THR A 62 -0.63 -2.38 9.16
CA THR A 62 -0.85 -2.01 7.75
C THR A 62 -1.27 -3.25 6.98
N LEU A 63 -2.38 -3.20 6.24
CA LEU A 63 -2.71 -4.28 5.30
C LEU A 63 -2.13 -3.93 3.94
N VAL A 64 -1.43 -4.87 3.33
CA VAL A 64 -0.98 -4.79 1.94
C VAL A 64 -1.66 -5.89 1.15
N GLU A 65 -2.43 -5.49 0.15
CA GLU A 65 -2.99 -6.42 -0.84
C GLU A 65 -2.15 -6.42 -2.10
N ARG A 66 -1.81 -7.60 -2.59
CA ARG A 66 -1.28 -7.82 -3.92
C ARG A 66 -2.38 -8.41 -4.81
N ARG A 67 -2.62 -7.78 -5.95
CA ARG A 67 -3.62 -8.20 -6.94
C ARG A 67 -2.99 -8.37 -8.30
N ARG A 68 -3.01 -9.59 -8.84
CA ARG A 68 -2.61 -9.84 -10.24
C ARG A 68 -3.73 -9.46 -11.19
N TRP A 69 -3.42 -8.85 -12.33
CA TRP A 69 -4.42 -8.43 -13.34
C TRP A 69 -4.98 -9.58 -14.18
N LYS A 70 -4.77 -10.83 -13.75
CA LYS A 70 -5.31 -12.00 -14.43
C LYS A 70 -6.76 -12.22 -14.04
N VAL A 71 -7.55 -12.74 -14.97
CA VAL A 71 -8.93 -13.16 -14.70
C VAL A 71 -8.93 -14.18 -13.56
N ALA A 72 -9.73 -13.93 -12.52
CA ALA A 72 -9.83 -14.74 -11.30
C ALA A 72 -8.54 -14.86 -10.47
N GLY A 73 -7.62 -13.90 -10.57
CA GLY A 73 -6.46 -13.84 -9.66
C GLY A 73 -6.91 -13.71 -8.20
N ALA A 74 -6.36 -14.56 -7.33
CA ALA A 74 -6.56 -14.43 -5.89
C ALA A 74 -5.93 -13.12 -5.39
N VAL A 75 -6.57 -12.51 -4.39
CA VAL A 75 -5.97 -11.41 -3.64
C VAL A 75 -5.07 -12.02 -2.58
N GLU A 76 -3.80 -11.64 -2.58
CA GLU A 76 -2.85 -12.01 -1.53
C GLU A 76 -2.80 -10.89 -0.51
N GLU A 77 -3.09 -11.20 0.76
CA GLU A 77 -3.12 -10.24 1.86
C GLU A 77 -1.90 -10.41 2.77
N HIS A 78 -1.26 -9.30 3.11
CA HIS A 78 -0.08 -9.26 3.99
C HIS A 78 -0.27 -8.18 5.04
N VAL A 79 -0.35 -8.57 6.32
CA VAL A 79 -0.44 -7.64 7.44
C VAL A 79 0.96 -7.33 7.95
N PHE A 80 1.32 -6.04 8.03
CA PHE A 80 2.60 -5.55 8.51
C PHE A 80 2.47 -4.76 9.81
N THR A 81 3.44 -4.93 10.70
CA THR A 81 3.70 -4.00 11.81
C THR A 81 5.06 -3.34 11.63
N ALA A 82 5.25 -2.15 12.20
CA ALA A 82 6.54 -1.45 12.14
C ALA A 82 7.66 -2.23 12.86
N ALA A 83 7.30 -3.04 13.86
CA ALA A 83 8.27 -3.78 14.68
C ALA A 83 8.69 -5.12 14.06
N GLU A 84 7.77 -5.85 13.43
CA GLU A 84 7.97 -7.26 13.06
C GLU A 84 8.01 -7.49 11.55
N GLY A 85 7.67 -6.49 10.73
CA GLY A 85 7.46 -6.68 9.30
C GLY A 85 6.17 -7.45 9.03
N CYS A 86 6.16 -8.32 8.02
CA CYS A 86 4.97 -9.09 7.67
C CYS A 86 4.68 -10.15 8.75
N ALA A 87 3.45 -10.22 9.26
CA ALA A 87 3.04 -11.20 10.26
C ALA A 87 3.21 -12.66 9.81
N ALA A 88 3.09 -12.93 8.51
CA ALA A 88 3.19 -14.28 7.95
C ALA A 88 4.61 -14.67 7.51
N HIS A 89 5.40 -13.71 7.02
CA HIS A 89 6.68 -13.99 6.34
C HIS A 89 7.86 -13.18 6.90
N GLY A 90 7.65 -12.34 7.92
CA GLY A 90 8.66 -11.45 8.48
C GLY A 90 9.20 -10.45 7.46
N LEU A 91 10.51 -10.19 7.52
CA LEU A 91 11.22 -9.21 6.69
C LEU A 91 11.52 -9.71 5.26
N THR A 92 11.36 -11.00 4.99
CA THR A 92 11.61 -11.58 3.66
C THR A 92 10.38 -11.54 2.75
N CYS A 93 9.27 -10.96 3.23
CA CYS A 93 8.04 -10.85 2.47
C CYS A 93 8.24 -10.01 1.21
N GLU A 94 7.77 -10.48 0.05
CA GLU A 94 7.82 -9.71 -1.19
C GLU A 94 7.07 -8.37 -1.08
N ALA A 95 5.99 -8.33 -0.30
CA ALA A 95 5.23 -7.11 -0.04
C ALA A 95 6.02 -6.01 0.70
N GLN A 96 7.20 -6.35 1.27
CA GLN A 96 8.14 -5.37 1.82
C GLN A 96 8.57 -4.34 0.77
N ARG A 97 8.66 -4.71 -0.51
CA ARG A 97 8.99 -3.77 -1.59
C ARG A 97 7.96 -2.63 -1.71
N ALA A 98 6.67 -2.96 -1.57
CA ALA A 98 5.59 -1.98 -1.67
C ALA A 98 5.59 -1.05 -0.44
N ILE A 99 5.85 -1.61 0.75
CA ILE A 99 6.04 -0.81 1.97
C ILE A 99 7.23 0.14 1.83
N GLN A 100 8.39 -0.34 1.37
CA GLN A 100 9.57 0.50 1.20
C GLN A 100 9.34 1.59 0.15
N ALA A 101 8.76 1.24 -1.01
CA ALA A 101 8.39 2.21 -2.02
C ALA A 101 7.39 3.27 -1.50
N ALA A 102 6.45 2.88 -0.62
CA ALA A 102 5.57 3.83 0.04
C ALA A 102 6.37 4.84 0.89
N VAL A 103 7.25 4.35 1.75
CA VAL A 103 8.13 5.18 2.59
C VAL A 103 8.99 6.11 1.73
N ASP A 104 9.64 5.59 0.69
CA ASP A 104 10.53 6.34 -0.20
C ASP A 104 9.77 7.41 -1.01
N SER A 105 8.49 7.17 -1.29
CA SER A 105 7.61 8.16 -1.93
C SER A 105 7.14 9.27 -0.97
N GLY A 106 7.34 9.10 0.34
CA GLY A 106 6.92 9.99 1.43
C GLY A 106 5.60 9.59 2.11
N PHE A 107 5.03 8.43 1.76
CA PHE A 107 3.84 7.91 2.42
C PHE A 107 4.25 7.18 3.69
N ASN A 108 3.63 7.50 4.83
CA ASN A 108 3.84 6.71 6.04
C ASN A 108 2.80 5.58 6.10
N PRO A 109 3.20 4.30 5.92
CA PRO A 109 2.26 3.19 5.97
C PRO A 109 1.80 2.86 7.40
N PHE A 110 2.55 3.23 8.44
CA PHE A 110 2.31 2.78 9.81
C PHE A 110 1.63 3.82 10.72
N LEU A 111 1.39 5.03 10.23
CA LEU A 111 0.64 6.07 10.94
C LEU A 111 -0.81 6.17 10.50
#